data_AF-M7SIT6-F1
#
_entry.id   AF-M7SIT6-F1
#
_cell.length_a   1.000
_cell.length_b   1.000
_cell.length_c   1.000
_cell.angle_alpha   90.00
_cell.angle_beta   90.00
_cell.angle_gamma   90.00
#
_symmetry.space_group_name_H-M   'P 1'
#
loop_
_entity.id
_entity.type
_entity.pdbx_description
1 polymer ?
#
loop_
_entity_poly.entity_id
_entity_poly.type
_entity_poly.pdbx_seq_one_letter_code
_entity_poly.pdbx_strand_id
1 'polypeptide(L)'
;MHVCLKHLFGGKNYFAPLSTVNPPRRILDIATGTGTWAIEMSDEFPNAEIIGTDLSPIQPNYVPENVHFYIEDALEDWFYSNPLDYIFVRLATGVWSNFERDCARKAFDNLEPGGWFEAQEILPGMLCDDGTMPEDWPLKRLMEDLHDCAEQIDRSLRCAETYKQALVNVGFVDIQQITYKIPINNWPRERKWKELGSSA
;
A
#
# COMPACT_ATOMS: atom_id res chain seq x y z
N MET A 1 -0.40 -7.22 10.15
CA MET A 1 -0.87 -6.84 8.81
C MET A 1 0.10 -7.23 7.68
N HIS A 2 1.37 -6.81 7.66
CA HIS A 2 2.33 -7.17 6.59
C HIS A 2 2.39 -8.68 6.31
N VAL A 3 2.61 -9.51 7.35
CA VAL A 3 2.66 -10.99 7.23
C VAL A 3 1.35 -11.56 6.66
N CYS A 4 0.20 -11.04 7.08
CA CYS A 4 -1.11 -11.50 6.66
C CYS A 4 -1.33 -11.23 5.17
N LEU A 5 -1.00 -10.01 4.71
CA LEU A 5 -1.08 -9.62 3.31
C LEU A 5 -0.11 -10.42 2.45
N LYS A 6 1.13 -10.59 2.89
CA LYS A 6 2.11 -11.41 2.18
C LYS A 6 1.63 -12.86 2.05
N HIS A 7 1.05 -13.44 3.10
CA HIS A 7 0.45 -14.78 3.04
C HIS A 7 -0.73 -14.83 2.05
N LEU A 8 -1.61 -13.83 2.06
CA LEU A 8 -2.72 -13.69 1.12
C LEU A 8 -2.23 -13.64 -0.34
N PHE A 9 -1.12 -12.96 -0.58
CA PHE A 9 -0.50 -12.81 -1.90
C PHE A 9 0.42 -13.99 -2.29
N GLY A 10 0.40 -15.08 -1.51
CA GLY A 10 1.19 -16.28 -1.80
C GLY A 10 2.70 -16.07 -1.65
N GLY A 11 3.11 -15.19 -0.74
CA GLY A 11 4.52 -14.87 -0.45
C GLY A 11 5.10 -13.70 -1.24
N LYS A 12 4.34 -13.11 -2.18
CA LYS A 12 4.81 -11.99 -3.01
C LYS A 12 4.87 -10.68 -2.22
N ASN A 13 5.93 -9.90 -2.46
CA ASN A 13 6.08 -8.55 -1.91
C ASN A 13 5.45 -7.48 -2.80
N TYR A 14 5.41 -7.69 -4.12
CA TYR A 14 4.88 -6.76 -5.12
C TYR A 14 4.19 -7.54 -6.26
N PHE A 15 3.41 -6.82 -7.07
CA PHE A 15 2.74 -7.31 -8.27
C PHE A 15 3.23 -6.66 -9.56
N ALA A 16 3.89 -5.51 -9.48
CA ALA A 16 4.55 -4.86 -10.60
C ALA A 16 5.49 -5.85 -11.31
N PRO A 17 5.54 -5.87 -12.65
CA PRO A 17 6.36 -6.81 -13.42
C PRO A 17 7.83 -6.37 -13.44
N LEU A 18 8.45 -6.28 -12.26
CA LEU A 18 9.85 -5.92 -12.10
C LEU A 18 10.73 -6.99 -12.76
N SER A 19 11.72 -6.54 -13.54
CA SER A 19 12.58 -7.44 -14.31
C SER A 19 13.73 -7.98 -13.47
N THR A 20 14.02 -9.27 -13.59
CA THR A 20 15.25 -9.85 -13.02
C THR A 20 16.47 -9.61 -13.90
N VAL A 21 16.27 -9.32 -15.18
CA VAL A 21 17.33 -9.01 -16.15
C VAL A 21 17.77 -7.55 -16.01
N ASN A 22 16.79 -6.65 -15.84
CA ASN A 22 16.98 -5.22 -15.61
C ASN A 22 16.28 -4.83 -14.30
N PRO A 23 16.83 -5.20 -13.14
CA PRO A 23 16.21 -4.90 -11.85
C PRO A 23 16.14 -3.40 -11.59
N PRO A 24 15.16 -2.95 -10.78
CA PRO A 24 15.12 -1.57 -10.31
C PRO A 24 16.43 -1.24 -9.58
N ARG A 25 16.91 -0.02 -9.76
CA ARG A 25 18.09 0.51 -9.07
C ARG A 25 17.68 1.36 -7.88
N ARG A 26 16.53 2.03 -7.94
CA ARG A 26 16.04 2.91 -6.88
C ARG A 26 14.56 2.65 -6.62
N ILE A 27 14.25 2.26 -5.39
CA ILE A 27 12.90 1.89 -4.94
C ILE A 27 12.51 2.83 -3.80
N LEU A 28 11.28 3.35 -3.84
CA LEU A 28 10.68 4.12 -2.76
C LEU A 28 9.53 3.35 -2.12
N ASP A 29 9.55 3.19 -0.79
CA ASP A 29 8.47 2.68 0.06
C ASP A 29 7.88 3.83 0.88
N ILE A 30 6.69 4.28 0.50
CA ILE A 30 5.99 5.41 1.15
C ILE A 30 5.14 4.89 2.30
N ALA A 31 5.15 5.60 3.43
CA ALA A 31 4.51 5.16 4.66
C ALA A 31 4.99 3.75 5.05
N THR A 32 6.31 3.58 5.05
CA THR A 32 6.98 2.28 5.23
C THR A 32 6.68 1.61 6.58
N GLY A 33 6.16 2.38 7.55
CA GLY A 33 5.83 1.90 8.88
C GLY A 33 7.07 1.34 9.57
N THR A 34 7.02 0.07 9.99
CA THR A 34 8.17 -0.59 10.62
C THR A 34 9.35 -0.87 9.68
N GLY A 35 9.22 -0.60 8.38
CA GLY A 35 10.26 -0.86 7.40
C GLY A 35 10.37 -2.33 6.95
N THR A 36 9.47 -3.20 7.42
CA THR A 36 9.58 -4.65 7.17
C THR A 36 9.55 -4.99 5.69
N TRP A 37 8.72 -4.31 4.90
CA TRP A 37 8.68 -4.54 3.45
C TRP A 37 9.95 -4.08 2.75
N ALA A 38 10.45 -2.87 3.06
CA ALA A 38 11.70 -2.36 2.51
C ALA A 38 12.89 -3.29 2.81
N ILE A 39 12.95 -3.84 4.03
CA ILE A 39 13.97 -4.82 4.43
C ILE A 39 13.83 -6.14 3.65
N GLU A 40 12.61 -6.65 3.44
CA GLU A 40 12.47 -7.87 2.63
C GLU A 40 12.79 -7.63 1.14
N MET A 41 12.53 -6.43 0.63
CA MET A 41 12.86 -6.05 -0.74
C MET A 41 14.37 -5.96 -0.98
N SER A 42 15.18 -5.75 0.07
CA SER A 42 16.65 -5.76 -0.09
C SER A 42 17.18 -7.14 -0.41
N ASP A 43 16.53 -8.20 0.07
CA ASP A 43 16.90 -9.57 -0.26
C ASP A 43 16.52 -9.90 -1.72
N GLU A 44 15.40 -9.38 -2.22
CA GLU A 44 14.97 -9.55 -3.61
C GLU A 44 15.84 -8.75 -4.59
N PHE A 45 16.22 -7.53 -4.22
CA PHE A 45 17.00 -6.61 -5.04
C PHE A 45 18.23 -6.08 -4.28
N PRO A 46 19.27 -6.91 -4.08
CA PRO A 46 20.43 -6.56 -3.26
C PRO A 46 21.30 -5.43 -3.82
N ASN A 47 21.10 -5.07 -5.10
CA ASN A 47 21.81 -3.99 -5.77
C ASN A 47 20.95 -2.72 -5.92
N ALA A 48 19.70 -2.73 -5.46
CA ALA A 48 18.84 -1.56 -5.48
C ALA A 48 19.05 -0.72 -4.22
N GLU A 49 19.05 0.60 -4.34
CA GLU A 49 18.84 1.52 -3.23
C GLU A 49 17.35 1.52 -2.87
N ILE A 50 17.03 1.18 -1.62
CA ILE A 50 15.67 1.13 -1.11
C ILE A 50 15.48 2.23 -0.08
N ILE A 51 14.62 3.17 -0.41
CA ILE A 51 14.32 4.34 0.41
C ILE A 51 12.96 4.10 1.06
N GLY A 52 12.89 4.05 2.38
CA GLY A 52 11.63 4.02 3.12
C GLY A 52 11.37 5.35 3.79
N THR A 53 10.15 5.88 3.66
CA THR A 53 9.74 7.14 4.28
C THR A 53 8.56 6.93 5.20
N ASP A 54 8.58 7.56 6.37
CA ASP A 54 7.45 7.58 7.29
C ASP A 54 7.48 8.84 8.15
N LEU A 55 6.31 9.30 8.62
CA LEU A 55 6.22 10.44 9.53
C LEU A 55 6.81 10.10 10.91
N SER A 56 6.81 8.82 11.28
CA SER A 56 7.24 8.33 12.58
C SER A 56 8.58 7.56 12.49
N PRO A 57 9.56 7.85 13.37
CA PRO A 57 10.82 7.11 13.42
C PRO A 57 10.68 5.79 14.19
N ILE A 58 9.96 4.82 13.62
CA ILE A 58 9.66 3.51 14.23
C ILE A 58 10.43 2.35 13.58
N GLN A 59 11.36 2.65 12.69
CA GLN A 59 12.14 1.67 11.94
C GLN A 59 13.33 1.18 12.77
N PRO A 60 13.84 -0.05 12.53
CA PRO A 60 14.98 -0.57 13.25
C PRO A 60 16.28 0.19 12.92
N ASN A 61 17.19 0.27 13.90
CA ASN A 61 18.50 0.91 13.71
C ASN A 61 19.49 0.07 12.89
N TYR A 62 19.29 -1.26 12.85
CA TYR A 62 20.15 -2.20 12.13
C TYR A 62 19.39 -2.74 10.95
N VAL A 63 19.80 -2.31 9.75
CA VAL A 63 19.15 -2.62 8.48
C VAL A 63 20.23 -3.04 7.46
N PRO A 64 19.84 -3.71 6.36
CA PRO A 64 20.73 -3.98 5.24
C PRO A 64 21.35 -2.70 4.67
N GLU A 65 22.57 -2.81 4.13
CA GLU A 65 23.36 -1.64 3.69
C GLU A 65 22.67 -0.80 2.60
N ASN A 66 21.80 -1.42 1.80
CA ASN A 66 21.07 -0.79 0.70
C ASN A 66 19.67 -0.30 1.10
N VAL A 67 19.33 -0.30 2.39
CA VAL A 67 18.05 0.22 2.92
C VAL A 67 18.31 1.49 3.72
N HIS A 68 17.59 2.55 3.38
CA HIS A 68 17.70 3.86 4.01
C HIS A 68 16.33 4.37 4.44
N PHE A 69 16.20 4.77 5.71
CA PHE A 69 14.95 5.29 6.26
C PHE A 69 15.05 6.78 6.56
N TYR A 70 14.01 7.52 6.16
CA TYR A 70 13.91 8.96 6.37
C TYR A 70 12.58 9.32 7.03
N ILE A 71 12.63 10.32 7.90
CA ILE A 71 11.43 10.89 8.53
C ILE A 71 10.91 11.97 7.59
N GLU A 72 9.84 11.67 6.85
CA GLU A 72 9.27 12.57 5.84
C GLU A 72 7.75 12.47 5.84
N ASP A 73 7.07 13.61 5.62
CA ASP A 73 5.63 13.63 5.38
C ASP A 73 5.37 13.40 3.88
N ALA A 74 4.64 12.34 3.54
CA ALA A 74 4.31 12.00 2.16
C ALA A 74 3.49 13.10 1.44
N LEU A 75 2.86 14.01 2.19
CA LEU A 75 2.10 15.14 1.65
C LEU A 75 2.97 16.32 1.22
N GLU A 76 4.21 16.39 1.69
CA GLU A 76 5.19 17.38 1.21
C GLU A 76 5.69 17.04 -0.19
N ASP A 77 6.36 18.00 -0.83
CA ASP A 77 6.92 17.81 -2.18
C ASP A 77 8.06 16.79 -2.16
N TRP A 78 8.09 15.92 -3.17
CA TRP A 78 9.09 14.86 -3.27
C TRP A 78 10.31 15.38 -4.05
N PHE A 79 11.44 15.51 -3.36
CA PHE A 79 12.69 16.00 -3.95
C PHE A 79 13.72 14.88 -4.09
N TYR A 80 13.59 14.07 -5.15
CA TYR A 80 14.62 13.09 -5.50
C TYR A 80 15.55 13.66 -6.57
N SER A 81 16.85 13.63 -6.29
CA SER A 81 17.89 14.16 -7.19
C SER A 81 18.08 13.30 -8.46
N ASN A 82 17.73 12.03 -8.38
CA ASN A 82 17.64 11.11 -9.50
C ASN A 82 16.21 10.56 -9.54
N PRO A 83 15.70 10.15 -10.71
CA PRO A 83 14.40 9.50 -10.78
C PRO A 83 14.43 8.10 -10.13
N LEU A 84 13.24 7.56 -9.90
CA LEU A 84 12.99 6.27 -9.25
C LEU A 84 12.56 5.23 -10.30
N ASP A 85 12.88 3.96 -10.07
CA ASP A 85 12.45 2.86 -10.95
C ASP A 85 11.13 2.24 -10.47
N TYR A 86 10.90 2.26 -9.16
CA TYR A 86 9.72 1.67 -8.54
C TYR A 86 9.29 2.48 -7.31
N ILE A 87 8.02 2.83 -7.26
CA ILE A 87 7.39 3.48 -6.09
C ILE A 87 6.31 2.56 -5.57
N PHE A 88 6.33 2.32 -4.27
CA PHE A 88 5.41 1.45 -3.57
C PHE A 88 4.76 2.20 -2.43
N VAL A 89 3.46 1.95 -2.22
CA VAL A 89 2.74 2.41 -1.05
C VAL A 89 1.73 1.37 -0.62
N ARG A 90 1.62 1.14 0.69
CA ARG A 90 0.67 0.18 1.21
C ARG A 90 0.08 0.59 2.54
N LEU A 91 -1.23 0.42 2.68
CA LEU A 91 -1.99 0.72 3.90
C LEU A 91 -1.84 2.18 4.34
N ALA A 92 -1.96 3.10 3.38
CA ALA A 92 -1.92 4.54 3.60
C ALA A 92 -3.33 5.14 3.64
N THR A 93 -4.31 4.36 4.11
CA THR A 93 -5.71 4.80 4.27
C THR A 93 -5.75 6.05 5.16
N GLY A 94 -6.45 7.09 4.69
CA GLY A 94 -6.57 8.36 5.42
C GLY A 94 -5.32 9.25 5.38
N VAL A 95 -4.23 8.84 4.71
CA VAL A 95 -3.03 9.67 4.52
C VAL A 95 -3.26 10.72 3.44
N TRP A 96 -4.03 10.42 2.40
CA TRP A 96 -4.24 11.31 1.25
C TRP A 96 -5.50 12.14 1.43
N SER A 97 -5.43 13.45 1.15
CA SER A 97 -6.67 14.22 1.00
C SER A 97 -7.26 14.04 -0.40
N ASN A 98 -6.38 13.98 -1.39
CA ASN A 98 -6.72 13.60 -2.76
C ASN A 98 -5.59 12.73 -3.30
N PHE A 99 -5.83 11.43 -3.48
CA PHE A 99 -4.80 10.49 -3.92
C PHE A 99 -4.18 10.86 -5.28
N GLU A 100 -4.97 11.41 -6.21
CA GLU A 100 -4.48 11.81 -7.53
C GLU A 100 -3.39 12.89 -7.42
N ARG A 101 -3.66 13.95 -6.66
CA ARG A 101 -2.74 15.06 -6.44
C ARG A 101 -1.61 14.70 -5.47
N ASP A 102 -1.97 14.10 -4.34
CA ASP A 102 -1.07 13.97 -3.19
C ASP A 102 -0.09 12.81 -3.35
N CYS A 103 -0.41 11.80 -4.19
CA CYS A 103 0.41 10.61 -4.36
C CYS A 103 0.65 10.26 -5.83
N ALA A 104 -0.40 10.01 -6.61
CA ALA A 104 -0.25 9.48 -7.97
C ALA A 104 0.52 10.44 -8.90
N ARG A 105 0.21 11.74 -8.89
CA ARG A 105 0.94 12.75 -9.67
C ARG A 105 2.41 12.80 -9.28
N LYS A 106 2.71 12.88 -7.99
CA LYS A 106 4.08 12.92 -7.48
C LYS A 106 4.86 11.65 -7.85
N ALA A 107 4.23 10.49 -7.77
CA ALA A 107 4.82 9.24 -8.21
C ALA A 107 5.15 9.25 -9.70
N PHE A 108 4.23 9.72 -10.53
CA PHE A 108 4.45 9.83 -11.98
C PHE A 108 5.61 10.77 -12.32
N ASP A 109 5.67 11.93 -11.66
CA ASP A 109 6.69 12.95 -11.94
C ASP A 109 8.10 12.55 -11.47
N ASN A 110 8.21 11.61 -10.52
CA ASN A 110 9.49 11.12 -9.96
C ASN A 110 9.94 9.77 -10.53
N LEU A 111 9.14 9.10 -11.38
CA LEU A 111 9.52 7.84 -12.00
C LEU A 111 10.30 8.05 -13.29
N GLU A 112 11.28 7.18 -13.54
CA GLU A 112 11.86 7.02 -14.88
C GLU A 112 10.77 6.59 -15.89
N PRO A 113 10.89 6.95 -17.18
CA PRO A 113 10.08 6.34 -18.23
C PRO A 113 10.21 4.81 -18.22
N GLY A 114 9.10 4.12 -17.99
CA GLY A 114 9.05 2.65 -17.84
C GLY A 114 9.16 2.14 -16.41
N GLY A 115 9.29 3.03 -15.42
CA GLY A 115 9.18 2.72 -14.01
C GLY A 115 7.75 2.37 -13.59
N TRP A 116 7.61 1.77 -12.41
CA TRP A 116 6.33 1.26 -11.90
C TRP A 116 5.87 2.00 -10.65
N PHE A 117 4.56 2.21 -10.54
CA PHE A 117 3.93 2.61 -9.28
C PHE A 117 2.94 1.54 -8.86
N GLU A 118 3.01 1.12 -7.60
CA GLU A 118 2.10 0.14 -7.02
C GLU A 118 1.55 0.65 -5.68
N ALA A 119 0.21 0.70 -5.60
CA ALA A 119 -0.52 1.06 -4.40
C ALA A 119 -1.39 -0.11 -3.94
N GLN A 120 -1.17 -0.59 -2.71
CA GLN A 120 -1.94 -1.66 -2.10
C GLN A 120 -2.77 -1.11 -0.93
N GLU A 121 -4.10 -1.19 -1.03
CA GLU A 121 -4.97 -0.60 -0.02
C GLU A 121 -6.12 -1.52 0.37
N ILE A 122 -6.56 -1.39 1.63
CA ILE A 122 -7.76 -2.05 2.15
C ILE A 122 -8.95 -1.13 1.91
N LEU A 123 -9.98 -1.66 1.25
CA LEU A 123 -11.27 -0.98 1.17
C LEU A 123 -11.93 -0.99 2.56
N PRO A 124 -12.18 0.18 3.17
CA PRO A 124 -12.83 0.23 4.46
C PRO A 124 -14.33 -0.02 4.28
N GLY A 125 -14.79 -1.05 4.98
CA GLY A 125 -16.18 -1.48 4.96
C GLY A 125 -16.27 -2.92 5.42
N MET A 126 -17.38 -3.25 6.08
CA MET A 126 -17.67 -4.63 6.42
C MET A 126 -18.49 -5.25 5.29
N LEU A 127 -17.95 -6.32 4.70
CA LEU A 127 -18.64 -7.13 3.72
C LEU A 127 -18.96 -8.50 4.33
N CYS A 128 -20.03 -9.10 3.86
CA CYS A 128 -20.51 -10.39 4.35
C CYS A 128 -20.94 -11.25 3.16
N ASP A 129 -20.32 -12.43 3.03
CA ASP A 129 -20.55 -13.33 1.89
C ASP A 129 -21.73 -14.29 2.13
N ASP A 130 -22.17 -14.49 3.37
CA ASP A 130 -23.22 -15.46 3.73
C ASP A 130 -24.54 -14.81 4.16
N GLY A 131 -24.64 -13.49 4.08
CA GLY A 131 -25.85 -12.73 4.39
C GLY A 131 -26.21 -12.70 5.88
N THR A 132 -25.34 -13.16 6.78
CA THR A 132 -25.60 -13.17 8.23
C THR A 132 -25.45 -11.80 8.88
N MET A 133 -24.85 -10.83 8.18
CA MET A 133 -24.69 -9.46 8.65
C MET A 133 -25.87 -8.58 8.21
N PRO A 134 -26.78 -8.17 9.12
CA PRO A 134 -27.85 -7.23 8.82
C PRO A 134 -27.31 -5.82 8.55
N GLU A 135 -28.15 -4.95 8.01
CA GLU A 135 -27.76 -3.57 7.64
C GLU A 135 -27.39 -2.71 8.84
N ASP A 136 -28.03 -2.92 9.99
CA ASP A 136 -27.82 -2.18 11.23
C ASP A 136 -26.75 -2.79 12.13
N TRP A 137 -25.96 -3.74 11.61
CA TRP A 137 -24.93 -4.41 12.40
C TRP A 137 -23.94 -3.41 13.00
N PRO A 138 -23.63 -3.47 14.32
CA PRO A 138 -22.85 -2.43 14.99
C PRO A 138 -21.48 -2.15 14.36
N LEU A 139 -20.77 -3.19 13.92
CA LEU A 139 -19.46 -3.00 13.27
C LEU A 139 -19.58 -2.36 11.88
N LYS A 140 -20.65 -2.66 11.14
CA LYS A 140 -20.90 -2.04 9.84
C LYS A 140 -21.20 -0.55 10.02
N ARG A 141 -22.11 -0.22 10.97
CA ARG A 141 -22.42 1.16 11.37
C ARG A 141 -21.20 1.93 11.83
N LEU A 142 -20.34 1.32 12.65
CA LEU A 142 -19.09 1.95 13.08
C LEU A 142 -18.17 2.31 11.90
N MET A 143 -18.02 1.42 10.92
CA MET A 143 -17.20 1.72 9.74
C MET A 143 -17.80 2.83 8.87
N GLU A 144 -19.13 2.89 8.76
CA GLU A 144 -19.85 3.98 8.09
C GLU A 144 -19.63 5.31 8.84
N ASP A 145 -19.82 5.33 10.16
CA ASP A 145 -19.62 6.53 10.98
C ASP A 145 -18.16 7.02 10.91
N LEU A 146 -17.17 6.11 10.91
CA LEU A 146 -15.76 6.46 10.74
C LEU A 146 -15.48 7.06 9.37
N HIS A 147 -16.09 6.51 8.32
CA HIS A 147 -15.98 7.07 6.97
C HIS A 147 -16.57 8.48 6.92
N ASP A 148 -17.77 8.69 7.45
CA ASP A 148 -18.43 10.01 7.48
C ASP A 148 -17.61 11.04 8.28
N CYS A 149 -16.97 10.63 9.37
CA CYS A 149 -16.05 11.48 10.13
C CYS A 149 -14.81 11.84 9.31
N ALA A 150 -14.25 10.88 8.57
CA ALA A 150 -13.04 11.08 7.80
C ALA A 150 -13.28 11.97 6.56
N GLU A 151 -14.44 11.86 5.92
CA GLU A 151 -14.88 12.76 4.86
C GLU A 151 -14.96 14.21 5.33
N GLN A 152 -15.45 14.45 6.55
CA GLN A 152 -15.56 15.81 7.12
C GLN A 152 -14.22 16.52 7.33
N ILE A 153 -13.11 15.78 7.33
CA ILE A 153 -11.75 16.33 7.47
C ILE A 153 -10.92 16.14 6.19
N ASP A 154 -11.57 15.87 5.06
CA ASP A 154 -10.95 15.62 3.76
C ASP A 154 -9.94 14.46 3.78
N ARG A 155 -10.20 13.39 4.53
CA ARG A 155 -9.32 12.20 4.63
C ARG A 155 -10.07 10.91 4.33
N SER A 156 -10.71 10.85 3.16
CA SER A 156 -11.56 9.72 2.77
C SER A 156 -10.91 8.36 3.06
N LEU A 157 -11.62 7.51 3.81
CA LEU A 157 -11.20 6.13 4.02
C LEU A 157 -11.38 5.31 2.72
N ARG A 158 -12.35 5.63 1.87
CA ARG A 158 -12.65 4.90 0.62
C ARG A 158 -11.72 5.26 -0.54
N CYS A 159 -10.52 5.74 -0.25
CA CYS A 159 -9.57 6.25 -1.23
C CYS A 159 -9.21 5.20 -2.30
N ALA A 160 -9.11 3.92 -1.94
CA ALA A 160 -8.75 2.82 -2.84
C ALA A 160 -9.69 2.68 -4.06
N GLU A 161 -10.97 3.06 -3.93
CA GLU A 161 -11.93 3.04 -5.05
C GLU A 161 -11.53 4.02 -6.17
N THR A 162 -10.81 5.08 -5.82
CA THR A 162 -10.40 6.16 -6.74
C THR A 162 -9.04 5.92 -7.39
N TYR A 163 -8.23 5.00 -6.84
CA TYR A 163 -6.81 4.86 -7.22
C TYR A 163 -6.65 4.60 -8.71
N LYS A 164 -7.37 3.62 -9.27
CA LYS A 164 -7.26 3.28 -10.69
C LYS A 164 -7.54 4.48 -11.60
N GLN A 165 -8.61 5.23 -11.31
CA GLN A 165 -8.97 6.39 -12.11
C GLN A 165 -7.95 7.52 -11.97
N ALA A 166 -7.44 7.76 -10.76
CA ALA A 166 -6.36 8.72 -10.52
C ALA A 166 -5.10 8.38 -11.32
N LEU A 167 -4.70 7.10 -11.39
CA LEU A 167 -3.57 6.66 -12.21
C LEU A 167 -3.79 6.95 -13.70
N VAL A 168 -5.01 6.68 -14.22
CA VAL A 168 -5.39 7.00 -15.61
C VAL A 168 -5.29 8.50 -15.87
N ASN A 169 -5.86 9.31 -14.98
CA ASN A 169 -5.89 10.77 -15.11
C ASN A 169 -4.49 11.38 -15.10
N VAL A 170 -3.60 10.81 -14.29
CA VAL A 170 -2.22 11.28 -14.16
C VAL A 170 -1.40 11.00 -15.43
N GLY A 171 -1.69 9.89 -16.11
CA GLY A 171 -1.03 9.49 -17.36
C GLY A 171 -0.30 8.14 -17.28
N PHE A 172 -0.48 7.37 -16.21
CA PHE A 172 0.03 6.00 -16.16
C PHE A 172 -0.60 5.13 -17.24
N VAL A 173 0.15 4.14 -17.70
CA VAL A 173 -0.27 3.14 -18.68
C VAL A 173 -0.18 1.74 -18.07
N ASP A 174 -0.73 0.73 -18.75
CA ASP A 174 -0.72 -0.68 -18.32
C ASP A 174 -1.30 -0.93 -16.91
N ILE A 175 -2.30 -0.14 -16.53
CA ILE A 175 -2.88 -0.13 -15.18
C ILE A 175 -3.65 -1.43 -14.89
N GLN A 176 -3.21 -2.16 -13.88
CA GLN A 176 -3.87 -3.35 -13.34
C GLN A 176 -4.55 -3.04 -12.01
N GLN A 177 -5.72 -3.65 -11.78
CA GLN A 177 -6.40 -3.63 -10.49
C GLN A 177 -6.72 -5.05 -10.09
N ILE A 178 -6.20 -5.47 -8.94
CA ILE A 178 -6.39 -6.81 -8.40
C ILE A 178 -7.08 -6.67 -7.04
N THR A 179 -8.21 -7.35 -6.87
CA THR A 179 -8.98 -7.31 -5.62
C THR A 179 -8.92 -8.66 -4.92
N TYR A 180 -8.54 -8.64 -3.65
CA TYR A 180 -8.53 -9.81 -2.78
C TYR A 180 -9.58 -9.64 -1.68
N LYS A 181 -10.13 -10.76 -1.20
CA LYS A 181 -10.92 -10.80 0.02
C LYS A 181 -9.98 -11.04 1.20
N ILE A 182 -10.13 -10.24 2.26
CA ILE A 182 -9.38 -10.38 3.50
C ILE A 182 -10.37 -10.79 4.60
N PRO A 183 -10.24 -11.99 5.20
CA PRO A 183 -11.07 -12.37 6.32
C PRO A 183 -10.68 -11.54 7.56
N ILE A 184 -11.68 -11.00 8.27
CA ILE A 184 -11.49 -10.23 9.50
C ILE A 184 -11.43 -11.13 10.76
N ASN A 185 -11.67 -12.43 10.61
CA ASN A 185 -11.66 -13.41 11.69
C ASN A 185 -11.42 -14.83 11.15
N ASN A 186 -11.28 -15.79 12.07
CA ASN A 186 -11.03 -17.20 11.78
C ASN A 186 -12.31 -18.06 11.59
N TRP A 187 -13.47 -17.45 11.35
CA TRP A 187 -14.73 -18.16 11.13
C TRP A 187 -14.90 -18.84 9.77
N PRO A 188 -14.22 -18.44 8.68
CA PRO A 188 -14.33 -19.16 7.42
C PRO A 188 -14.10 -20.66 7.60
N ARG A 189 -14.93 -21.48 6.94
CA ARG A 189 -14.87 -22.94 7.07
C ARG A 189 -13.65 -23.53 6.37
N GLU A 190 -13.28 -22.95 5.23
CA GLU A 190 -12.12 -23.38 4.47
C GLU A 190 -10.83 -23.04 5.21
N ARG A 191 -9.95 -24.03 5.31
CA ARG A 191 -8.69 -23.95 6.07
C ARG A 191 -7.84 -22.74 5.68
N LYS A 192 -7.70 -22.46 4.38
CA LYS A 192 -6.93 -21.32 3.87
C LYS A 192 -7.42 -19.99 4.45
N TRP A 193 -8.72 -19.72 4.35
CA TRP A 193 -9.32 -18.47 4.83
C TRP A 193 -9.33 -18.38 6.36
N LYS A 194 -9.45 -19.52 7.04
CA LYS A 194 -9.35 -19.61 8.50
C LYS A 194 -7.94 -19.27 9.03
N GLU A 195 -6.91 -19.80 8.38
CA GLU A 195 -5.50 -19.52 8.73
C GLU A 195 -5.16 -18.04 8.50
N LEU A 196 -5.58 -17.48 7.36
CA LEU A 196 -5.47 -16.04 7.06
C LEU A 196 -6.13 -15.17 8.13
N GLY A 197 -7.38 -15.47 8.50
CA GLY A 197 -8.13 -14.70 9.48
C GLY A 197 -7.70 -14.91 10.93
N SER A 198 -6.86 -15.91 11.22
CA SER A 198 -6.22 -16.08 12.53
C SER A 198 -4.95 -15.25 12.67
N SER A 199 -4.41 -14.77 11.54
CA SER A 199 -3.24 -13.89 11.49
C SER A 199 -3.64 -12.42 11.32
N ALA A 200 -4.88 -12.15 10.90
CA ALA A 200 -5.45 -10.81 10.67
C ALA A 200 -5.50 -9.97 11.96
#